data_AF-A0A016X1M6-F1
#
_entry.id   AF-A0A016X1M6-F1
#
_cell.length_a   1.000
_cell.length_b   1.000
_cell.length_c   1.000
_cell.angle_alpha   90.00
_cell.angle_beta   90.00
_cell.angle_gamma   90.00
#
_symmetry.space_group_name_H-M   'P 1'
#
loop_
_entity.id
_entity.type
_entity.pdbx_description
1 polymer ?
#
loop_
_entity_poly.entity_id
_entity_poly.type
_entity_poly.pdbx_seq_one_letter_code
_entity_poly.pdbx_strand_id
1 'polypeptide(L)'
;MKTSLETFDNCITNPFLPLSAIYQRCLGVCPENPAKRILLNGQKAWNIICHDFRNDSDFRESIMPCWSSMGMTLTNHCTSMAQILQAEIIELMESGLHNLQQSMDALCRSVYSYDKCFVAKNYETCGPKAGKFLVKLTHQTSHALVELLDEVLGLTELPGSCLDWLSQKYLVESRPRGIAKRMKNGDWTSITSLSFAIFLTRSLLLP
;
A
#
# COMPACT_ATOMS: atom_id res chain seq x y z
N MET A 1 -12.85 -19.04 4.50
CA MET A 1 -11.70 -18.68 5.37
C MET A 1 -10.48 -19.59 5.19
N LYS A 2 -10.59 -20.76 4.53
CA LYS A 2 -9.42 -21.58 4.10
C LYS A 2 -8.65 -21.00 2.90
N THR A 3 -9.33 -20.21 2.07
CA THR A 3 -8.81 -19.77 0.76
C THR A 3 -7.73 -18.69 0.79
N SER A 4 -7.66 -17.80 1.79
CA SER A 4 -6.61 -16.76 1.86
C SER A 4 -5.27 -17.32 2.37
N LEU A 5 -5.32 -18.21 3.36
CA LEU A 5 -4.18 -19.02 3.80
C LEU A 5 -3.72 -19.97 2.69
N GLU A 6 -4.63 -20.66 1.99
CA GLU A 6 -4.29 -21.49 0.83
C GLU A 6 -3.69 -20.67 -0.33
N THR A 7 -4.10 -19.40 -0.53
CA THR A 7 -3.50 -18.52 -1.56
C THR A 7 -2.07 -18.08 -1.16
N PHE A 8 -1.82 -17.85 0.12
CA PHE A 8 -0.47 -17.56 0.64
C PHE A 8 0.41 -18.81 0.71
N ASP A 9 -0.15 -19.97 1.05
CA ASP A 9 0.53 -21.27 0.95
C ASP A 9 0.77 -21.64 -0.52
N ASN A 10 -0.06 -21.17 -1.45
CA ASN A 10 0.20 -21.23 -2.89
C ASN A 10 1.33 -20.28 -3.32
N CYS A 11 1.60 -19.17 -2.62
CA CYS A 11 2.86 -18.43 -2.81
C CYS A 11 4.09 -19.26 -2.37
N ILE A 12 3.92 -20.19 -1.42
CA ILE A 12 4.96 -21.10 -0.93
C ILE A 12 5.15 -22.31 -1.88
N THR A 13 4.09 -22.77 -2.55
CA THR A 13 4.05 -24.04 -3.29
C THR A 13 3.94 -23.90 -4.81
N ASN A 14 3.67 -22.71 -5.34
CA ASN A 14 3.60 -22.44 -6.78
C ASN A 14 4.93 -21.84 -7.28
N PRO A 15 5.62 -22.46 -8.25
CA PRO A 15 6.98 -22.08 -8.68
C PRO A 15 7.13 -20.70 -9.35
N PHE A 16 6.09 -19.85 -9.36
CA PHE A 16 6.13 -18.52 -9.97
C PHE A 16 6.38 -17.35 -9.01
N LEU A 17 6.45 -17.58 -7.69
CA LEU A 17 6.67 -16.52 -6.68
C LEU A 17 7.92 -16.67 -5.79
N PRO A 18 8.58 -17.83 -5.71
CA PRO A 18 9.98 -17.88 -5.32
C PRO A 18 10.83 -17.96 -6.59
N LEU A 19 11.38 -16.84 -7.03
CA LEU A 19 12.59 -16.87 -7.85
C LEU A 19 13.77 -16.50 -6.93
N SER A 20 13.94 -17.26 -5.84
CA SER A 20 14.85 -18.42 -5.73
C SER A 20 16.29 -18.02 -6.05
N ALA A 21 17.24 -18.48 -5.24
CA ALA A 21 18.67 -18.30 -5.53
C ALA A 21 19.05 -18.68 -6.98
N ILE A 22 18.23 -19.50 -7.65
CA ILE A 22 18.36 -19.91 -9.05
C ILE A 22 18.15 -18.73 -10.01
N TYR A 23 17.15 -17.88 -9.81
CA TYR A 23 16.92 -16.72 -10.69
C TYR A 23 18.00 -15.67 -10.55
N GLN A 24 18.35 -15.32 -9.31
CA GLN A 24 19.46 -14.40 -9.05
C GLN A 24 20.78 -14.97 -9.58
N ARG A 25 21.02 -16.28 -9.45
CA ARG A 25 22.19 -16.95 -10.03
C ARG A 25 22.15 -16.94 -11.56
N CYS A 26 20.99 -17.14 -12.17
CA CYS A 26 20.80 -17.07 -13.62
C CYS A 26 21.11 -15.67 -14.14
N LEU A 27 20.55 -14.62 -13.53
CA LEU A 27 20.89 -13.24 -13.87
C LEU A 27 22.35 -12.92 -13.54
N GLY A 28 22.92 -13.53 -12.50
CA GLY A 28 24.31 -13.34 -12.08
C GLY A 28 25.34 -13.75 -13.14
N VAL A 29 25.03 -14.73 -13.98
CA VAL A 29 25.90 -15.14 -15.10
C VAL A 29 25.66 -14.32 -16.37
N CYS A 30 24.58 -13.55 -16.45
CA CYS A 30 24.32 -12.66 -17.58
C CYS A 30 25.26 -11.43 -17.54
N PRO A 31 25.75 -10.97 -18.71
CA PRO A 31 26.52 -9.73 -18.78
C PRO A 31 25.68 -8.53 -18.33
N GLU A 32 26.34 -7.49 -17.83
CA GLU A 32 25.66 -6.26 -17.44
C GLU A 32 25.02 -5.58 -18.64
N ASN A 33 23.70 -5.44 -18.61
CA ASN A 33 22.90 -4.78 -19.64
C ASN A 33 21.57 -4.26 -19.04
N PRO A 34 20.84 -3.38 -19.76
CA PRO A 34 19.57 -2.83 -19.27
C PRO A 34 18.54 -3.90 -18.90
N ALA A 35 18.44 -4.97 -19.70
CA ALA A 35 17.49 -6.06 -19.42
C ALA A 35 17.77 -6.75 -18.07
N LYS A 36 19.04 -7.03 -17.75
CA LYS A 36 19.44 -7.58 -16.45
C LYS A 36 19.07 -6.63 -15.31
N ARG A 37 19.33 -5.32 -15.46
CA ARG A 37 18.96 -4.31 -14.45
C ARG A 37 17.45 -4.24 -14.24
N ILE A 38 16.68 -4.23 -15.31
CA ILE A 38 15.21 -4.22 -15.26
C ILE A 38 14.69 -5.44 -14.50
N LEU A 39 15.18 -6.63 -14.86
CA LEU A 39 14.78 -7.88 -14.22
C LEU A 39 15.16 -7.92 -12.74
N LEU A 40 16.34 -7.40 -12.34
CA LEU A 40 16.74 -7.30 -10.94
C LEU A 40 15.91 -6.28 -10.15
N ASN A 41 15.65 -5.11 -10.74
CA ASN A 41 14.86 -4.04 -10.11
C ASN A 41 13.40 -4.48 -9.87
N GLY A 42 12.81 -5.22 -10.81
CA GLY A 42 11.47 -5.80 -10.64
C GLY A 42 11.34 -6.77 -9.45
N GLN A 43 12.45 -7.30 -8.94
CA GLN A 43 12.45 -8.20 -7.77
C GLN A 43 12.57 -7.47 -6.42
N LYS A 44 12.87 -6.16 -6.39
CA LYS A 44 13.14 -5.43 -5.13
C LYS A 44 11.98 -5.55 -4.12
N ALA A 45 10.74 -5.42 -4.57
CA ALA A 45 9.55 -5.55 -3.71
C ALA A 45 9.45 -6.94 -3.05
N TRP A 46 9.58 -8.00 -3.85
CA TRP A 46 9.50 -9.38 -3.38
C TRP A 46 10.65 -9.75 -2.46
N ASN A 47 11.86 -9.26 -2.75
CA ASN A 47 13.02 -9.48 -1.89
C ASN A 47 12.81 -8.92 -0.48
N ILE A 48 12.20 -7.74 -0.35
CA ILE A 48 11.91 -7.13 0.96
C ILE A 48 10.88 -7.94 1.73
N ILE A 49 9.77 -8.31 1.07
CA ILE A 49 8.70 -9.11 1.68
C ILE A 49 9.25 -10.47 2.15
N CYS A 50 10.00 -11.16 1.29
CA CYS A 50 10.57 -12.47 1.60
C CYS A 50 11.64 -12.39 2.71
N HIS A 51 12.46 -11.35 2.70
CA HIS A 51 13.45 -11.11 3.75
C HIS A 51 12.78 -10.92 5.11
N ASP A 52 11.79 -10.02 5.20
CA ASP A 52 11.12 -9.73 6.47
C ASP A 52 10.25 -10.93 6.91
N PHE A 53 9.66 -11.69 5.99
CA PHE A 53 9.00 -12.95 6.36
C PHE A 53 9.94 -13.94 7.04
N ARG A 54 11.18 -14.09 6.57
CA ARG A 54 12.16 -15.01 7.16
C ARG A 54 12.74 -14.48 8.47
N ASN A 55 13.01 -13.18 8.52
CA ASN A 55 13.88 -12.60 9.55
C ASN A 55 13.15 -11.73 10.58
N ASP A 56 11.92 -11.31 10.31
CA ASP A 56 11.13 -10.44 11.19
C ASP A 56 9.92 -11.19 11.77
N SER A 57 9.94 -11.41 13.09
CA SER A 57 8.83 -12.05 13.81
C SER A 57 7.56 -11.21 13.77
N ASP A 58 7.66 -9.88 13.80
CA ASP A 58 6.50 -8.99 13.72
C ASP A 58 5.78 -9.14 12.38
N PHE A 59 6.55 -9.34 11.30
CA PHE A 59 5.99 -9.58 9.99
C PHE A 59 5.16 -10.87 9.97
N ARG A 60 5.70 -11.98 10.50
CA ARG A 60 5.01 -13.28 10.52
C ARG A 60 3.83 -13.34 11.48
N GLU A 61 3.95 -12.73 12.66
CA GLU A 61 3.01 -12.92 13.76
C GLU A 61 1.91 -11.85 13.79
N SER A 62 2.15 -10.68 13.20
CA SER A 62 1.21 -9.55 13.26
C SER A 62 0.79 -9.06 11.88
N ILE A 63 1.74 -8.77 10.99
CA ILE A 63 1.42 -8.15 9.69
C ILE A 63 0.74 -9.16 8.78
N MET A 64 1.35 -10.32 8.58
CA MET A 64 0.86 -11.35 7.66
C MET A 64 -0.53 -11.88 8.05
N PRO A 65 -0.83 -12.22 9.32
CA PRO A 65 -2.16 -12.67 9.71
C PRO A 65 -3.22 -11.56 9.55
N CYS A 66 -2.86 -10.30 9.79
CA CYS A 66 -3.78 -9.19 9.55
C CYS A 66 -4.09 -9.04 8.06
N TRP A 67 -3.08 -9.09 7.18
CA TRP A 67 -3.32 -9.03 5.74
C TRP A 67 -4.14 -10.21 5.22
N SER A 68 -3.91 -11.40 5.75
CA SER A 68 -4.68 -12.60 5.40
C SER A 68 -6.17 -12.47 5.77
N SER A 69 -6.49 -11.76 6.86
CA SER A 69 -7.86 -11.57 7.35
C SER A 69 -8.54 -10.29 6.81
N MET A 70 -7.80 -9.19 6.68
CA MET A 70 -8.29 -7.86 6.36
C MET A 70 -7.90 -7.38 4.95
N GLY A 71 -7.18 -8.19 4.16
CA GLY A 71 -6.65 -7.79 2.86
C GLY A 71 -7.71 -7.22 1.91
N MET A 72 -8.86 -7.89 1.78
CA MET A 72 -9.97 -7.38 0.97
C MET A 72 -10.50 -6.04 1.48
N THR A 73 -10.63 -5.88 2.80
CA THR A 73 -11.05 -4.62 3.41
C THR A 73 -10.05 -3.51 3.09
N LEU A 74 -8.76 -3.77 3.25
CA LEU A 74 -7.70 -2.81 2.94
C LEU A 74 -7.75 -2.37 1.47
N THR A 75 -7.85 -3.31 0.53
CA THR A 75 -7.93 -3.02 -0.91
C THR A 75 -9.18 -2.23 -1.25
N ASN A 76 -10.34 -2.61 -0.70
CA ASN A 76 -11.63 -1.95 -0.97
C ASN A 76 -11.64 -0.46 -0.62
N HIS A 77 -10.94 -0.06 0.43
CA HIS A 77 -10.86 1.36 0.83
C HIS A 77 -10.11 2.24 -0.17
N CYS A 78 -9.20 1.65 -0.95
CA CYS A 78 -8.36 2.37 -1.91
C CYS A 78 -8.68 2.01 -3.37
N THR A 79 -9.75 1.25 -3.62
CA THR A 79 -10.12 0.75 -4.96
C THR A 79 -10.27 1.85 -6.00
N SER A 80 -10.90 2.98 -5.67
CA SER A 80 -11.05 4.08 -6.62
C SER A 80 -9.70 4.64 -7.08
N MET A 81 -8.75 4.77 -6.16
CA MET A 81 -7.38 5.20 -6.48
C MET A 81 -6.62 4.14 -7.27
N ALA A 82 -6.84 2.86 -6.97
CA ALA A 82 -6.26 1.75 -7.72
C ALA A 82 -6.75 1.73 -9.18
N GLN A 83 -8.04 2.00 -9.41
CA GLN A 83 -8.63 2.09 -10.75
C GLN A 83 -8.04 3.26 -11.55
N ILE A 84 -7.87 4.42 -10.92
CA ILE A 84 -7.22 5.58 -11.55
C ILE A 84 -5.77 5.22 -11.89
N LEU A 85 -5.02 4.67 -10.94
CA LEU A 85 -3.65 4.23 -11.18
C LEU A 85 -3.54 3.24 -12.34
N GLN A 86 -4.44 2.26 -12.41
CA GLN A 86 -4.46 1.30 -13.52
C GLN A 86 -4.69 1.99 -14.87
N ALA A 87 -5.59 2.99 -14.92
CA ALA A 87 -5.82 3.77 -16.14
C ALA A 87 -4.57 4.56 -16.57
N GLU A 88 -3.88 5.21 -15.63
CA GLU A 88 -2.64 5.94 -15.94
C GLU A 88 -1.51 5.03 -16.44
N ILE A 89 -1.41 3.81 -15.92
CA ILE A 89 -0.45 2.81 -16.40
C ILE A 89 -0.76 2.44 -17.86
N ILE A 90 -2.03 2.19 -18.17
CA ILE A 90 -2.46 1.87 -19.54
C ILE A 90 -2.18 3.06 -20.47
N GLU A 91 -2.53 4.28 -20.05
CA GLU A 91 -2.28 5.48 -20.84
C GLU A 91 -0.79 5.69 -21.12
N LEU A 92 0.10 5.49 -20.14
CA LEU A 92 1.54 5.56 -20.35
C LEU A 92 2.02 4.51 -21.36
N MET A 93 1.46 3.29 -21.32
CA MET A 93 1.82 2.22 -22.25
C MET A 93 1.31 2.49 -23.68
N GLU A 94 0.12 3.08 -23.83
CA GLU A 94 -0.52 3.34 -25.13
C GLU A 94 -0.02 4.61 -25.81
N SER A 95 0.26 5.67 -25.05
CA SER A 95 0.77 6.95 -25.57
C SER A 95 2.21 6.89 -26.07
N GLY A 96 2.99 5.91 -25.60
CA GLY A 96 4.39 5.74 -25.97
C GLY A 96 5.24 6.94 -25.55
N LEU A 97 6.08 7.45 -26.45
CA LEU A 97 6.91 8.63 -26.17
C LEU A 97 6.17 9.96 -26.37
N HIS A 98 4.97 9.95 -26.94
CA HIS A 98 4.16 11.16 -27.09
C HIS A 98 3.56 11.54 -25.73
N ASN A 99 3.70 12.80 -25.32
CA ASN A 99 3.24 13.31 -24.02
C ASN A 99 3.84 12.59 -22.80
N LEU A 100 4.99 11.92 -22.95
CA LEU A 100 5.65 11.16 -21.90
C LEU A 100 5.77 11.92 -20.58
N GLN A 101 6.14 13.21 -20.62
CA GLN A 101 6.26 14.04 -19.42
C GLN A 101 4.92 14.17 -18.67
N GLN A 102 3.81 14.33 -19.39
CA GLN A 102 2.49 14.48 -18.82
C GLN A 102 1.97 13.15 -18.27
N SER A 103 2.11 12.06 -19.03
CA SER A 103 1.70 10.72 -18.60
C SER A 103 2.51 10.25 -17.39
N MET A 104 3.80 10.58 -17.34
CA MET A 104 4.64 10.32 -16.16
C MET A 104 4.21 11.17 -14.95
N ASP A 105 3.89 12.44 -15.13
CA ASP A 105 3.38 13.27 -14.03
C ASP A 105 2.07 12.72 -13.46
N ALA A 106 1.15 12.32 -14.34
CA ALA A 106 -0.14 11.76 -13.94
C ALA A 106 0.03 10.39 -13.24
N LEU A 107 0.88 9.51 -13.78
CA LEU A 107 1.22 8.24 -13.14
C LEU A 107 1.79 8.47 -11.73
N CYS A 108 2.79 9.33 -11.57
CA CYS A 108 3.42 9.59 -10.27
C CYS A 108 2.43 10.15 -9.24
N ARG A 109 1.50 11.04 -9.62
CA ARG A 109 0.42 11.52 -8.73
C ARG A 109 -0.54 10.41 -8.32
N SER A 110 -0.88 9.53 -9.25
CA SER A 110 -1.81 8.44 -9.01
C SER A 110 -1.20 7.36 -8.10
N VAL A 111 0.05 6.98 -8.33
CA VAL A 111 0.78 6.07 -7.44
C VAL A 111 0.90 6.67 -6.04
N TYR A 112 1.31 7.95 -5.94
CA TYR A 112 1.41 8.66 -4.67
C TYR A 112 0.10 8.63 -3.87
N SER A 113 -1.02 8.90 -4.55
CA SER A 113 -2.34 8.92 -3.93
C SER A 113 -2.75 7.54 -3.42
N TYR A 114 -2.55 6.51 -4.26
CA TYR A 114 -2.81 5.13 -3.89
C TYR A 114 -1.97 4.67 -2.71
N ASP A 115 -0.64 4.88 -2.75
CA ASP A 115 0.28 4.51 -1.69
C ASP A 115 -0.08 5.20 -0.36
N LYS A 116 -0.42 6.50 -0.42
CA LYS A 116 -0.87 7.26 0.75
C LYS A 116 -2.12 6.66 1.39
N CYS A 117 -3.12 6.30 0.59
CA CYS A 117 -4.31 5.63 1.08
C CYS A 117 -3.97 4.27 1.70
N PHE A 118 -3.21 3.44 0.98
CA PHE A 118 -2.94 2.07 1.38
C PHE A 118 -2.12 2.00 2.68
N VAL A 119 -1.10 2.86 2.81
CA VAL A 119 -0.32 3.01 4.05
C VAL A 119 -1.20 3.47 5.21
N ALA A 120 -2.02 4.51 5.02
CA ALA A 120 -2.88 5.03 6.07
C ALA A 120 -3.88 3.97 6.57
N LYS A 121 -4.51 3.23 5.65
CA LYS A 121 -5.43 2.15 6.01
C LYS A 121 -4.74 1.01 6.73
N ASN A 122 -3.49 0.71 6.40
CA ASN A 122 -2.72 -0.28 7.16
C ASN A 122 -2.38 0.18 8.57
N TYR A 123 -2.08 1.46 8.80
CA TYR A 123 -1.95 2.00 10.16
C TYR A 123 -3.24 1.84 10.96
N GLU A 124 -4.39 2.13 10.34
CA GLU A 124 -5.71 2.07 10.99
C GLU A 124 -6.16 0.63 11.27
N THR A 125 -6.02 -0.28 10.31
CA THR A 125 -6.59 -1.63 10.38
C THR A 125 -5.62 -2.67 10.91
N CYS A 126 -4.35 -2.62 10.50
CA CYS A 126 -3.33 -3.61 10.89
C CYS A 126 -2.28 -3.07 11.86
N GLY A 127 -2.46 -1.83 12.30
CA GLY A 127 -1.64 -1.20 13.33
C GLY A 127 -0.29 -0.67 12.84
N PRO A 128 0.50 -0.10 13.77
CA PRO A 128 1.68 0.68 13.42
C PRO A 128 2.82 -0.14 12.81
N LYS A 129 2.90 -1.44 13.11
CA LYS A 129 3.93 -2.33 12.53
C LYS A 129 3.70 -2.52 11.03
N ALA A 130 2.46 -2.83 10.62
CA ALA A 130 2.07 -2.96 9.22
C ALA A 130 2.22 -1.63 8.46
N GLY A 131 1.77 -0.52 9.05
CA GLY A 131 1.95 0.80 8.46
C GLY A 131 3.41 1.16 8.21
N LYS A 132 4.30 0.92 9.19
CA LYS A 132 5.75 1.15 9.04
C LYS A 132 6.39 0.23 8.00
N PHE A 133 5.98 -1.03 7.96
CA PHE A 133 6.46 -1.96 6.93
C PHE A 133 6.11 -1.45 5.53
N LEU A 134 4.88 -0.99 5.30
CA LEU A 134 4.49 -0.44 4.00
C LEU A 134 5.20 0.87 3.68
N VAL A 135 5.46 1.74 4.65
CA VAL A 135 6.34 2.91 4.44
C VAL A 135 7.68 2.49 3.85
N LYS A 136 8.35 1.52 4.49
CA LYS A 136 9.63 0.96 4.03
C LYS A 136 9.49 0.34 2.64
N LEU A 137 8.45 -0.47 2.42
CA LEU A 137 8.21 -1.13 1.14
C LEU A 137 8.02 -0.10 0.02
N THR A 138 7.07 0.83 0.18
CA THR A 138 6.78 1.90 -0.78
C THR A 138 8.00 2.77 -1.07
N HIS A 139 8.86 3.02 -0.07
CA HIS A 139 10.11 3.76 -0.31
C HIS A 139 11.01 3.03 -1.28
N GLN A 140 11.22 1.74 -1.05
CA GLN A 140 12.13 0.97 -1.88
C GLN A 140 11.55 0.72 -3.28
N THR A 141 10.23 0.50 -3.37
CA THR A 141 9.57 0.22 -4.65
C THR A 141 9.37 1.46 -5.50
N SER A 142 9.17 2.65 -4.90
CA SER A 142 9.09 3.90 -5.66
C SER A 142 10.40 4.24 -6.35
N HIS A 143 11.52 4.15 -5.63
CA HIS A 143 12.86 4.28 -6.21
C HIS A 143 13.11 3.26 -7.31
N ALA A 144 12.76 1.98 -7.08
CA ALA A 144 12.90 0.94 -8.08
C ALA A 144 12.08 1.22 -9.35
N LEU A 145 10.83 1.68 -9.21
CA LEU A 145 9.97 1.98 -10.34
C LEU A 145 10.49 3.18 -11.14
N VAL A 146 10.95 4.23 -10.45
CA VAL A 146 11.53 5.40 -11.13
C VAL A 146 12.83 5.04 -11.86
N GLU A 147 13.70 4.23 -11.24
CA GLU A 147 14.89 3.69 -11.92
C GLU A 147 14.52 2.88 -13.16
N LEU A 148 13.48 2.04 -13.08
CA LEU A 148 12.99 1.26 -14.23
C LEU A 148 12.46 2.15 -15.35
N LEU A 149 11.69 3.18 -14.99
CA LEU A 149 11.12 4.12 -15.96
C LEU A 149 12.22 4.96 -16.62
N ASP A 150 13.23 5.39 -15.87
CA ASP A 150 14.40 6.06 -16.41
C ASP A 150 15.17 5.16 -17.40
N GLU A 151 15.44 3.91 -17.01
CA GLU A 151 16.18 2.96 -17.83
C GLU A 151 15.48 2.60 -19.16
N VAL A 152 14.15 2.56 -19.16
CA VAL A 152 13.32 2.18 -20.32
C VAL A 152 13.02 3.38 -21.22
N LEU A 153 12.76 4.54 -20.61
CA LEU A 153 12.25 5.71 -21.33
C LEU A 153 13.32 6.77 -21.61
N GLY A 154 14.49 6.66 -20.98
CA GLY A 154 15.61 7.60 -21.14
C GLY A 154 15.25 9.01 -20.68
N LEU A 155 14.62 9.12 -19.51
CA LEU A 155 14.12 10.39 -18.99
C LEU A 155 15.30 11.32 -18.67
N THR A 156 15.29 12.55 -19.22
CA THR A 156 16.32 13.55 -18.88
C THR A 156 16.02 14.26 -17.57
N GLU A 157 14.73 14.43 -17.25
CA GLU A 157 14.26 15.09 -16.03
C GLU A 157 12.98 14.43 -15.50
N LEU A 158 12.94 14.17 -14.20
CA LEU A 158 11.75 13.63 -13.54
C LEU A 158 10.70 14.71 -13.28
N PRO A 159 9.42 14.46 -13.55
CA PRO A 159 8.33 15.36 -13.14
C PRO A 159 8.34 15.63 -11.63
N GLY A 160 7.91 16.85 -11.25
CA GLY A 160 7.88 17.25 -9.84
C GLY A 160 7.04 16.33 -8.95
N SER A 161 5.95 15.77 -9.47
CA SER A 161 5.14 14.79 -8.75
C SER A 161 5.89 13.48 -8.43
N CYS A 162 6.80 13.05 -9.29
CA CYS A 162 7.67 11.90 -9.04
C CYS A 162 8.69 12.22 -7.93
N LEU A 163 9.25 13.43 -7.93
CA LEU A 163 10.14 13.88 -6.85
C LEU A 163 9.40 13.96 -5.50
N ASP A 164 8.16 14.45 -5.51
CA ASP A 164 7.33 14.47 -4.31
C ASP A 164 6.98 13.05 -3.82
N TRP A 165 6.68 12.14 -4.76
CA TRP A 165 6.46 10.73 -4.44
C TRP A 165 7.68 10.06 -3.83
N LEU A 166 8.87 10.25 -4.42
CA LEU A 166 10.14 9.75 -3.90
C LEU A 166 10.49 10.36 -2.53
N SER A 167 10.14 11.63 -2.30
CA SER A 167 10.41 12.30 -1.02
C SER A 167 9.54 11.78 0.13
N GLN A 168 8.42 11.12 -0.19
CA GLN A 168 7.50 10.52 0.77
C GLN A 168 7.06 11.44 1.92
N LYS A 169 7.00 12.75 1.71
CA LYS A 169 6.72 13.77 2.76
C LYS A 169 5.49 13.45 3.62
N TYR A 170 4.46 12.80 3.07
CA TYR A 170 3.24 12.38 3.79
C TYR A 170 3.45 11.25 4.82
N LEU A 171 4.54 10.49 4.75
CA LEU A 171 4.84 9.39 5.69
C LEU A 171 5.29 9.89 7.07
N VAL A 172 5.69 11.17 7.15
CA VAL A 172 5.91 11.88 8.41
C VAL A 172 4.56 12.28 9.05
N GLU A 173 3.57 12.65 8.24
CA GLU A 173 2.23 13.07 8.67
C GLU A 173 1.33 11.89 9.06
N SER A 174 1.47 10.74 8.40
CA SER A 174 0.69 9.53 8.68
C SER A 174 1.14 8.77 9.93
N ARG A 175 2.24 9.19 10.59
CA ARG A 175 2.59 8.70 11.93
C ARG A 175 1.42 8.98 12.89
N PRO A 176 1.11 8.06 13.82
CA PRO A 176 -0.10 8.11 14.64
C PRO A 176 -0.28 9.36 15.53
N ARG A 177 0.69 10.29 15.57
CA ARG A 177 0.52 11.57 16.27
C ARG A 177 -0.64 12.40 15.74
N GLY A 178 -0.96 12.33 14.43
CA GLY A 178 -2.11 13.04 13.84
C GLY A 178 -3.45 12.31 14.04
N ILE A 179 -3.46 10.98 13.93
CA ILE A 179 -4.65 10.13 14.07
C ILE A 179 -5.10 10.05 15.54
N ALA A 180 -4.16 9.87 16.47
CA ALA A 180 -4.46 9.95 17.91
C ALA A 180 -4.95 11.36 18.32
N LYS A 181 -4.49 12.42 17.65
CA LYS A 181 -5.03 13.79 17.85
C LYS A 181 -6.45 13.94 17.30
N ARG A 182 -6.78 13.32 16.16
CA ARG A 182 -8.17 13.31 15.63
C ARG A 182 -9.12 12.52 16.52
N MET A 183 -8.67 11.43 17.16
CA MET A 183 -9.47 10.71 18.15
C MET A 183 -9.58 11.47 19.49
N LYS A 184 -8.59 12.31 19.83
CA LYS A 184 -8.60 13.15 21.04
C LYS A 184 -9.38 14.48 20.87
N ASN A 185 -9.48 15.00 19.65
CA ASN A 185 -10.25 16.20 19.30
C ASN A 185 -11.62 15.87 18.66
N GLY A 186 -11.93 14.59 18.46
CA GLY A 186 -13.28 14.11 18.21
C GLY A 186 -14.03 14.14 19.53
N ASP A 187 -14.48 15.33 19.89
CA ASP A 187 -15.15 15.64 21.14
C ASP A 187 -16.27 14.62 21.39
N TRP A 188 -16.18 13.97 22.54
CA TRP A 188 -17.29 13.29 23.18
C TRP A 188 -18.35 14.34 23.52
N THR A 189 -19.15 14.75 22.55
CA THR A 189 -20.46 15.31 22.86
C THR A 189 -21.38 14.15 23.25
N SER A 190 -21.43 13.92 24.56
CA SER A 190 -22.48 13.27 25.33
C SER A 190 -23.59 12.58 24.53
N ILE A 191 -23.56 11.25 24.49
CA ILE A 191 -24.81 10.46 24.61
C ILE A 191 -24.85 9.91 26.04
N THR A 192 -24.96 10.82 27.00
CA THR A 192 -25.58 10.50 28.28
C THR A 192 -27.02 10.97 28.22
N SER A 193 -27.95 10.09 28.59
CA SER A 193 -29.36 10.37 28.88
C SER A 193 -30.32 10.52 27.67
N LEU A 194 -30.86 9.37 27.25
CA LEU A 194 -32.30 9.24 26.96
C LEU A 194 -32.89 8.15 27.87
N SER A 195 -32.73 8.37 29.18
CA SER A 195 -33.60 7.82 30.21
C SER A 195 -34.33 8.99 30.84
N PHE A 196 -35.19 9.63 30.07
CA PHE A 196 -36.21 10.54 30.61
C PHE A 196 -37.55 9.84 30.57
N ALA A 197 -37.83 9.19 31.70
CA ALA A 197 -39.11 9.17 32.39
C ALA A 197 -40.37 9.27 31.52
N ILE A 198 -40.97 8.12 31.25
CA ILE A 198 -42.42 7.99 31.19
C ILE A 198 -42.91 8.22 32.63
N PHE A 199 -43.18 9.48 32.98
CA PHE A 199 -43.84 9.81 34.23
C PHE A 199 -45.30 9.35 34.16
N LEU A 200 -45.61 8.42 35.06
CA LEU A 200 -46.95 8.08 35.53
C LEU A 200 -47.73 9.35 35.91
N THR A 201 -48.75 9.70 35.13
CA THR A 201 -49.99 10.29 35.66
C THR A 201 -51.16 9.96 34.75
N ARG A 202 -51.85 8.86 35.03
CA ARG A 202 -53.32 8.77 35.11
C ARG A 202 -53.73 7.33 35.43
N SER A 203 -53.65 7.00 36.72
CA SER A 203 -54.59 6.05 37.29
C SER A 203 -55.94 6.77 37.45
N LEU A 204 -57.02 6.04 37.16
CA LEU A 204 -58.40 6.29 37.58
C LEU A 204 -59.13 7.46 36.90
N LEU A 205 -59.96 7.13 35.92
CA LEU A 205 -61.41 7.41 35.94
C LEU A 205 -62.11 6.66 34.80
N LEU A 206 -62.90 5.66 35.21
CA LEU A 206 -63.99 5.00 34.50
C LEU A 206 -65.04 6.04 34.00
N PRO A 207 -65.93 5.71 33.06
CA PRO A 207 -66.80 4.52 33.05
C PRO A 207 -66.54 3.52 31.93
#